data_AF-A0A348MXB1-F1
#
_entry.id   AF-A0A348MXB1-F1
#
_cell.length_a   1.000
_cell.length_b   1.000
_cell.length_c   1.000
_cell.angle_alpha   90.00
_cell.angle_beta   90.00
_cell.angle_gamma   90.00
#
_symmetry.space_group_name_H-M   'P 1'
#
loop_
_entity.id
_entity.type
_entity.pdbx_description
1 polymer ?
#
loop_
_entity_poly.entity_id
_entity_poly.type
_entity_poly.pdbx_seq_one_letter_code
_entity_poly.pdbx_strand_id
1 'polypeptide(L)' 'SIVSDKPKRTRTRGAKRPIKYAITVNSDTTSWTGIGRMPVVFTQALANGKSLEDFAV' A
#
# COMPACT_ATOMS: atom_id res chain seq x y z
N SER A 1 21.50 -0.50 37.40
CA SER A 1 21.84 -0.74 35.98
C SER A 1 20.99 -1.84 35.42
N ILE A 2 20.04 -1.55 34.51
CA ILE A 2 19.57 -2.48 33.48
C ILE A 2 19.00 -1.65 32.32
N VAL A 3 19.86 -1.28 31.36
CA VAL A 3 19.39 -0.76 30.08
C VAL A 3 18.95 -1.97 29.24
N SER A 4 17.64 -2.09 29.03
CA SER A 4 17.06 -3.16 28.21
C SER A 4 17.31 -2.87 26.72
N ASP A 5 18.43 -3.39 26.21
CA ASP A 5 18.74 -3.40 24.78
C ASP A 5 17.77 -4.37 24.06
N LYS A 6 16.67 -3.84 23.51
CA LYS A 6 15.81 -4.60 22.60
C LYS A 6 16.54 -4.70 21.25
N PRO A 7 16.75 -5.91 20.69
CA PRO A 7 17.43 -6.04 19.40
C PRO A 7 16.61 -5.34 18.31
N LYS A 8 17.19 -4.26 17.76
CA LYS A 8 16.65 -3.55 16.61
C LYS A 8 16.69 -4.50 15.43
N ARG A 9 15.55 -5.14 15.10
CA ARG A 9 15.40 -5.99 13.90
C ARG A 9 15.97 -5.22 12.72
N THR A 10 17.08 -5.72 12.20
CA THR A 10 17.66 -5.29 10.94
C THR A 10 16.58 -5.50 9.88
N ARG A 11 16.01 -4.41 9.37
CA ARG A 11 15.07 -4.46 8.26
C ARG A 11 15.85 -5.00 7.08
N THR A 12 15.67 -6.27 6.76
CA THR A 12 16.18 -6.87 5.52
C THR A 12 15.66 -6.00 4.38
N ARG A 13 16.52 -5.17 3.79
CA ARG A 13 16.27 -4.49 2.50
C ARG A 13 16.24 -5.60 1.44
N GLY A 14 15.14 -6.33 1.35
CA GLY A 14 15.18 -7.62 0.64
C GLY A 14 13.91 -8.08 -0.07
N ALA A 15 12.78 -7.43 0.10
CA ALA A 15 11.61 -7.65 -0.75
C ALA A 15 10.83 -6.34 -0.87
N LYS A 16 10.69 -5.82 -2.10
CA LYS A 16 9.65 -4.82 -2.36
C LYS A 16 8.33 -5.50 -1.98
N ARG A 17 7.60 -4.92 -1.02
CA ARG A 17 6.26 -5.44 -0.69
C ARG A 17 5.44 -5.46 -1.99
N PRO A 18 4.74 -6.57 -2.29
CA PRO A 18 3.91 -6.61 -3.49
C PRO A 18 2.89 -5.47 -3.40
N ILE A 19 2.88 -4.63 -4.42
CA ILE A 19 1.77 -3.70 -4.64
C ILE A 19 0.57 -4.59 -4.92
N LYS A 20 -0.53 -4.39 -4.20
CA LYS A 20 -1.73 -5.21 -4.38
C LYS A 20 -2.68 -4.58 -5.39
N TYR A 21 -2.72 -3.26 -5.43
CA TYR A 21 -3.62 -2.50 -6.29
C TYR A 21 -2.90 -1.35 -6.98
N ALA A 22 -3.22 -1.07 -8.24
CA ALA A 22 -2.77 0.11 -8.97
C ALA A 22 -3.92 0.71 -9.79
N ILE A 23 -4.06 2.03 -9.75
CA ILE A 23 -5.07 2.78 -10.51
C ILE A 23 -4.40 3.94 -11.24
N THR A 24 -4.69 4.08 -12.53
CA THR A 24 -4.25 5.23 -13.34
C THR A 24 -5.43 6.17 -13.57
N VAL A 25 -5.31 7.41 -13.11
CA VAL A 25 -6.32 8.45 -13.29
C VAL A 25 -5.65 9.67 -13.93
N ASN A 26 -6.16 10.14 -15.06
CA ASN A 26 -5.67 11.36 -15.73
C ASN A 26 -4.13 11.40 -15.89
N SER A 27 -3.53 10.28 -16.32
CA SER A 27 -2.07 10.05 -16.47
C SER A 27 -1.26 9.85 -15.18
N ASP A 28 -1.88 9.91 -13.99
CA ASP A 28 -1.22 9.61 -12.71
C ASP A 28 -1.51 8.18 -12.24
N THR A 29 -0.46 7.37 -12.09
CA THR A 29 -0.56 6.00 -11.55
C THR A 29 -0.34 6.00 -10.04
N THR A 30 -1.39 5.68 -9.29
CA THR A 30 -1.34 5.49 -7.84
C THR A 30 -1.30 4.01 -7.51
N SER A 31 -0.31 3.58 -6.74
CA SER A 31 -0.19 2.21 -6.24
C SER A 31 -0.53 2.13 -4.74
N TRP A 32 -1.21 1.06 -4.35
CA TRP A 32 -1.59 0.81 -2.97
C TRP A 32 -1.32 -0.65 -2.58
N THR A 33 -0.71 -0.84 -1.43
CA THR A 33 -0.38 -2.18 -0.90
C THR A 33 -1.56 -2.85 -0.18
N GLY A 34 -2.70 -2.16 -0.06
CA GLY A 34 -3.81 -2.57 0.80
C GLY A 34 -3.53 -2.39 2.30
N ILE A 35 -2.36 -1.85 2.67
CA ILE A 35 -1.95 -1.63 4.05
C ILE A 35 -2.00 -0.13 4.36
N GLY A 36 -2.64 0.24 5.46
CA GLY A 36 -2.74 1.61 5.94
C GLY A 36 -3.84 2.42 5.24
N ARG A 37 -3.66 3.74 5.17
CA ARG A 37 -4.68 4.63 4.62
C ARG A 37 -4.82 4.42 3.10
N MET A 38 -6.05 4.14 2.68
CA MET A 38 -6.43 3.99 1.28
C MET A 38 -6.32 5.34 0.54
N PRO A 39 -5.71 5.39 -0.66
CA PRO A 39 -5.65 6.62 -1.44
C PRO A 39 -7.04 7.07 -1.92
N VAL A 40 -7.24 8.39 -2.01
CA VAL A 40 -8.53 9.00 -2.40
C VAL A 40 -9.02 8.50 -3.76
N VAL A 41 -8.12 8.26 -4.70
CA VAL A 41 -8.46 7.75 -6.04
C VAL A 41 -9.16 6.38 -6.01
N PHE A 42 -8.75 5.50 -5.10
CA PHE A 42 -9.43 4.22 -4.93
C PHE A 42 -10.79 4.42 -4.26
N THR A 43 -10.89 5.34 -3.29
CA THR A 43 -12.16 5.64 -2.61
C THR A 43 -13.19 6.21 -3.60
N GLN A 44 -12.75 7.11 -4.48
CA GLN A 44 -13.57 7.64 -5.57
C GLN A 44 -13.98 6.54 -6.56
N ALA A 45 -13.07 5.62 -6.90
CA ALA A 45 -13.39 4.49 -7.75
C ALA A 45 -14.47 3.58 -7.13
N LEU A 46 -14.35 3.27 -5.83
CA LEU A 46 -15.38 2.52 -5.10
C LEU A 46 -16.72 3.28 -5.06
N ALA A 47 -16.68 4.60 -4.85
CA ALA A 47 -17.89 5.44 -4.86
C ALA A 47 -18.58 5.47 -6.25
N ASN A 48 -17.81 5.34 -7.33
CA ASN A 48 -18.31 5.22 -8.70
C ASN A 48 -18.82 3.80 -9.04
N GLY A 49 -18.83 2.88 -8.08
CA GLY A 49 -19.31 1.50 -8.25
C GLY A 49 -18.27 0.53 -8.82
N LYS A 50 -16.99 0.92 -8.90
CA LYS A 50 -15.92 -0.02 -9.22
C LYS A 50 -15.51 -0.85 -8.01
N SER A 51 -14.93 -2.01 -8.25
CA SER A 51 -14.43 -2.89 -7.19
C SER A 51 -12.91 -2.73 -7.04
N LEU A 52 -12.40 -2.97 -5.83
CA LEU A 52 -10.95 -2.92 -5.58
C LEU A 52 -10.19 -3.96 -6.42
N GLU A 53 -10.84 -5.09 -6.69
CA GLU A 53 -10.34 -6.18 -7.53
C GLU A 53 -10.12 -5.76 -9.00
N ASP A 54 -10.85 -4.75 -9.49
CA ASP A 54 -10.64 -4.20 -10.85
C ASP A 54 -9.27 -3.52 -11.00
N PHE A 55 -8.61 -3.24 -9.87
CA PHE A 55 -7.32 -2.58 -9.80
C PHE A 55 -6.22 -3.49 -9.28
N ALA A 56 -6.49 -4.78 -9.07
CA ALA A 56 -5.48 -5.73 -8.61
C ALA A 56 -4.37 -5.87 -9.66
N VAL A 57 -3.12 -5.89 -9.21
CA VAL A 57 -1.91 -6.07 -10.06
C VAL A 57 -1.14 -7.32 -9.72
#